data_AF-A0A7V9TF87-F1
#
_entry.id   AF-A0A7V9TF87-F1
#
_cell.length_a   1.000
_cell.length_b   1.000
_cell.length_c   1.000
_cell.angle_alpha   90.00
_cell.angle_beta   90.00
_cell.angle_gamma   90.00
#
_symmetry.space_group_name_H-M   'P 1'
#
loop_
_entity.id
_entity.type
_entity.pdbx_description
1 polymer ?
#
loop_
_entity_poly.entity_id
_entity_poly.type
_entity_poly.pdbx_seq_one_letter_code
_entity_poly.pdbx_strand_id
1 'polypeptide(L)'
;MTKKARSASATKTKPRSADLIDTNGALEGGKLWIGKHSADEDILVFDPAETDAGGAYLSFYSLTQYRRRTFPRSVVLEKIVPLDDDVGSARAEKDYQRRATLKAEHGAKQESADSERAQQQKHAVIEAHRRHLEAHGIEYQGVGDTAVEGRKGRRTKCHACGIALDDFAASACGVCHGVLCSCGACGCGSPVRAR
;
A
#
# COMPACT_ATOMS: atom_id res chain seq x y z
N MET A 1 -46.95 -46.57 -30.18
CA MET A 1 -45.50 -46.83 -30.11
C MET A 1 -44.75 -45.61 -30.66
N THR A 2 -44.31 -44.70 -29.80
CA THR A 2 -43.59 -43.47 -30.20
C THR A 2 -42.17 -43.50 -29.63
N LYS A 3 -41.19 -43.64 -30.52
CA LYS A 3 -39.75 -43.66 -30.18
C LYS A 3 -39.28 -42.24 -29.89
N LYS A 4 -38.81 -42.00 -28.66
CA LYS A 4 -38.19 -40.73 -28.23
C LYS A 4 -36.70 -40.77 -28.58
N ALA A 5 -36.26 -39.91 -29.50
CA ALA A 5 -34.86 -39.72 -29.83
C ALA A 5 -34.14 -38.98 -28.69
N ARG A 6 -33.02 -39.53 -28.22
CA ARG A 6 -32.12 -38.91 -27.25
C ARG A 6 -31.06 -38.10 -28.02
N SER A 7 -31.11 -36.78 -27.93
CA SER A 7 -30.05 -35.90 -28.43
C SER A 7 -28.82 -36.02 -27.53
N ALA A 8 -27.68 -36.37 -28.12
CA ALA A 8 -26.40 -36.37 -27.45
C ALA A 8 -25.90 -34.92 -27.29
N SER A 9 -25.86 -34.43 -26.04
CA SER A 9 -25.21 -33.18 -25.71
C SER A 9 -23.70 -33.33 -25.86
N ALA A 10 -23.11 -32.66 -26.86
CA ALA A 10 -21.68 -32.55 -27.01
C ALA A 10 -21.10 -31.81 -25.80
N THR A 11 -20.42 -32.54 -24.91
CA THR A 11 -19.59 -31.96 -23.86
C THR A 11 -18.42 -31.25 -24.52
N LYS A 12 -18.50 -29.92 -24.58
CA LYS A 12 -17.43 -29.03 -25.02
C LYS A 12 -16.30 -29.17 -23.99
N THR A 13 -15.29 -29.98 -24.29
CA THR A 13 -14.10 -30.16 -23.44
C THR A 13 -13.45 -28.79 -23.26
N LYS A 14 -13.58 -28.22 -22.05
CA LYS A 14 -12.94 -26.95 -21.69
C LYS A 14 -11.42 -27.18 -21.81
N PRO A 15 -10.68 -26.36 -22.59
CA PRO A 15 -9.23 -26.50 -22.70
C PRO A 15 -8.63 -26.46 -21.29
N ARG A 16 -7.72 -27.39 -21.00
CA ARG A 16 -7.08 -27.48 -19.68
C ARG A 16 -6.18 -26.25 -19.50
N SER A 17 -6.15 -25.72 -18.29
CA SER A 17 -5.32 -24.59 -17.84
C SER A 17 -3.80 -24.74 -18.08
N ALA A 18 -3.35 -25.92 -18.52
CA ALA A 18 -1.97 -26.21 -18.88
C ALA A 18 -1.56 -25.70 -20.27
N ASP A 19 -2.50 -25.34 -21.15
CA ASP A 19 -2.19 -24.99 -22.55
C ASP A 19 -1.89 -23.49 -22.78
N LEU A 20 -1.98 -22.63 -21.77
CA LEU A 20 -1.78 -21.19 -21.97
C LEU A 20 -0.33 -20.71 -21.82
N ILE A 21 0.49 -21.41 -21.05
CA ILE A 21 1.91 -21.11 -20.92
C ILE A 21 2.61 -22.28 -21.58
N ASP A 22 3.07 -22.11 -22.83
CA ASP A 22 3.96 -23.11 -23.44
C ASP A 22 5.09 -23.39 -22.45
N THR A 23 5.63 -24.60 -22.44
CA THR A 23 6.80 -25.02 -21.65
C THR A 23 7.99 -24.03 -21.71
N ASN A 24 8.01 -23.12 -22.70
CA ASN A 24 8.94 -22.00 -22.82
C ASN A 24 8.53 -20.70 -22.07
N GLY A 25 7.42 -20.68 -21.35
CA GLY A 25 6.88 -19.49 -20.70
C GLY A 25 6.16 -18.51 -21.63
N ALA A 26 5.96 -18.86 -22.90
CA ALA A 26 5.33 -17.98 -23.89
C ALA A 26 3.80 -18.09 -23.78
N LEU A 27 3.17 -17.01 -23.31
CA LEU A 27 1.71 -16.85 -23.35
C LEU A 27 1.31 -16.56 -24.80
N GLU A 28 0.67 -17.52 -25.46
CA GLU A 28 0.31 -17.40 -26.87
C GLU A 28 -0.65 -16.23 -27.12
N GLY A 29 -0.23 -15.30 -27.98
CA GLY A 29 -1.18 -14.55 -28.82
C GLY A 29 -1.65 -13.18 -28.32
N GLY A 30 -0.78 -12.36 -27.72
CA GLY A 30 -1.03 -10.91 -27.53
C GLY A 30 -2.28 -10.55 -26.72
N LYS A 31 -2.91 -11.53 -26.08
CA LYS A 31 -4.09 -11.38 -25.24
C LYS A 31 -3.65 -11.21 -23.80
N LEU A 32 -4.46 -10.48 -23.04
CA LEU A 32 -4.30 -10.38 -21.60
C LEU A 32 -4.54 -11.76 -20.98
N TRP A 33 -3.68 -12.12 -20.02
CA TRP A 33 -3.88 -13.29 -19.18
C TRP A 33 -4.22 -12.86 -17.77
N ILE A 34 -5.20 -13.52 -17.16
CA ILE A 34 -5.72 -13.15 -15.85
C ILE A 34 -5.60 -14.34 -14.92
N GLY A 35 -4.98 -14.11 -13.76
CA GLY A 35 -4.79 -15.11 -12.74
C GLY A 35 -4.96 -14.55 -11.34
N LYS A 36 -4.76 -15.42 -10.36
CA LYS A 36 -4.89 -15.15 -8.95
C LYS A 36 -3.67 -15.66 -8.22
N HIS A 37 -3.10 -14.84 -7.34
CA HIS A 37 -1.97 -15.26 -6.53
C HIS A 37 -2.45 -16.09 -5.33
N SER A 38 -1.95 -17.31 -5.20
CA SER A 38 -2.43 -18.36 -4.27
C SER A 38 -2.29 -18.04 -2.78
N ALA A 39 -1.43 -17.10 -2.39
CA ALA A 39 -1.18 -16.80 -0.98
C ALA A 39 -2.01 -15.62 -0.44
N ASP A 40 -2.26 -14.61 -1.28
CA ASP A 40 -2.94 -13.37 -0.90
C ASP A 40 -4.23 -13.12 -1.70
N GLU A 41 -4.59 -14.07 -2.57
CA GLU A 41 -5.80 -14.08 -3.37
C GLU A 41 -5.92 -12.87 -4.32
N ASP A 42 -4.80 -12.19 -4.61
CA ASP A 42 -4.75 -10.98 -5.46
C ASP A 42 -4.97 -11.31 -6.93
N ILE A 43 -5.80 -10.51 -7.63
CA ILE A 43 -6.04 -10.66 -9.07
C ILE A 43 -4.92 -9.99 -9.84
N LEU A 44 -4.25 -10.78 -10.66
CA LEU A 44 -3.08 -10.42 -11.44
C LEU A 44 -3.39 -10.46 -12.92
N VAL A 45 -3.01 -9.42 -13.65
CA VAL A 45 -3.14 -9.34 -15.10
C VAL A 45 -1.75 -9.32 -15.72
N PHE A 46 -1.47 -10.29 -16.57
CA PHE A 46 -0.30 -10.28 -17.44
C PHE A 46 -0.67 -9.62 -18.77
N ASP A 47 0.08 -8.58 -19.10
CA ASP A 47 -0.02 -7.88 -20.37
C ASP A 47 1.26 -8.11 -21.18
N PRO A 48 1.19 -8.87 -22.29
CA PRO A 48 2.34 -9.10 -23.16
C PRO A 48 2.92 -7.82 -23.75
N ALA A 49 2.13 -6.75 -23.89
CA ALA A 49 2.60 -5.48 -24.44
C ALA A 49 3.43 -4.67 -23.43
N GLU A 50 3.25 -4.91 -22.12
CA GLU A 50 3.97 -4.21 -21.06
C GLU A 50 5.11 -5.05 -20.42
N THR A 51 5.22 -6.32 -20.79
CA THR A 51 6.14 -7.28 -20.16
C THR A 51 7.12 -7.89 -21.16
N ASP A 52 8.39 -7.93 -20.78
CA ASP A 52 9.40 -8.67 -21.55
C ASP A 52 9.14 -10.18 -21.45
N ALA A 53 8.61 -10.75 -22.53
CA ALA A 53 8.36 -12.17 -22.67
C ALA A 53 9.65 -13.01 -22.83
N GLY A 54 10.84 -12.41 -22.86
CA GLY A 54 12.13 -13.10 -22.91
C GLY A 54 12.83 -13.27 -21.55
N GLY A 55 12.63 -12.37 -20.59
CA GLY A 55 13.43 -12.28 -19.35
C GLY A 55 13.18 -13.36 -18.29
N ALA A 56 14.12 -13.56 -17.37
CA ALA A 56 13.99 -14.53 -16.25
C ALA A 56 12.81 -14.26 -15.30
N TYR A 57 12.18 -13.10 -15.42
CA TYR A 57 11.09 -12.62 -14.59
C TYR A 57 9.88 -12.23 -15.44
N LEU A 58 8.69 -12.48 -14.90
CA LEU A 58 7.42 -12.01 -15.48
C LEU A 58 6.83 -10.93 -14.59
N SER A 59 6.31 -9.88 -15.21
CA SER A 59 5.58 -8.79 -14.55
C SER A 59 4.09 -8.99 -14.70
N PHE A 60 3.36 -8.77 -13.61
CA PHE A 60 1.91 -8.78 -13.59
C PHE A 60 1.42 -7.47 -12.96
N TYR A 61 0.30 -6.96 -13.41
CA TYR A 61 -0.37 -5.83 -12.79
C TYR A 61 -1.35 -6.35 -11.73
N SER A 62 -1.18 -5.91 -10.48
CA SER A 62 -2.13 -6.19 -9.39
C SER A 62 -3.30 -5.24 -9.45
N LEU A 63 -4.52 -5.77 -9.59
CA LEU A 63 -5.74 -4.96 -9.57
C LEU A 63 -6.14 -4.50 -8.17
N THR A 64 -5.65 -5.17 -7.12
CA THR A 64 -5.94 -4.75 -5.73
C THR A 64 -4.98 -3.66 -5.27
N GLN A 65 -3.69 -3.80 -5.61
CA GLN A 65 -2.63 -2.91 -5.15
C GLN A 65 -2.26 -1.83 -6.18
N TYR A 66 -2.85 -1.88 -7.38
CA TYR A 66 -2.64 -0.94 -8.48
C TYR A 66 -1.17 -0.70 -8.85
N ARG A 67 -0.36 -1.77 -8.74
CA ARG A 67 1.08 -1.75 -9.00
C ARG A 67 1.53 -3.01 -9.72
N ARG A 68 2.68 -2.91 -10.39
CA ARG A 68 3.36 -4.06 -10.99
C ARG A 68 4.00 -4.93 -9.90
N ARG A 69 3.84 -6.24 -10.03
CA ARG A 69 4.52 -7.27 -9.24
C ARG A 69 5.35 -8.11 -10.20
N THR A 70 6.57 -8.41 -9.80
CA THR A 70 7.51 -9.16 -10.63
C THR A 70 7.83 -10.47 -9.94
N PHE A 71 7.75 -11.57 -10.68
CA PHE A 71 7.96 -12.92 -10.17
C PHE A 71 9.01 -13.65 -11.02
N PRO A 72 9.90 -14.45 -10.41
CA PRO A 72 10.72 -15.38 -11.17
C PRO A 72 9.84 -16.36 -11.93
N ARG A 73 10.17 -16.66 -13.20
CA ARG A 73 9.38 -17.61 -14.02
C ARG A 73 9.17 -18.96 -13.36
N SER A 74 10.20 -19.45 -12.68
CA SER A 74 10.17 -20.74 -11.96
C SER A 74 9.08 -20.81 -10.88
N VAL A 75 8.62 -19.65 -10.38
CA VAL A 75 7.67 -19.55 -9.26
C VAL A 75 6.25 -19.20 -9.75
N VAL A 76 6.10 -18.68 -10.98
CA VAL A 76 4.81 -18.22 -11.50
C VAL A 76 3.77 -19.35 -11.53
N LEU A 77 4.13 -20.53 -12.06
CA LEU A 77 3.22 -21.67 -12.14
C LEU A 77 2.84 -22.24 -10.77
N GLU A 78 3.69 -22.05 -9.76
CA GLU A 78 3.42 -22.50 -8.39
C GLU A 78 2.52 -21.50 -7.65
N LYS A 79 2.74 -20.20 -7.85
CA LYS A 79 2.11 -19.15 -7.03
C LYS A 79 0.93 -18.49 -7.69
N ILE A 80 0.79 -18.52 -9.02
CA ILE A 80 -0.25 -17.81 -9.74
C ILE A 80 -1.10 -18.82 -10.51
N VAL A 81 -2.35 -18.96 -10.09
CA VAL A 81 -3.32 -19.88 -10.67
C VAL A 81 -4.21 -19.11 -11.65
N PRO A 82 -4.55 -19.66 -12.83
CA PRO A 82 -5.51 -19.03 -13.74
C PRO A 82 -6.85 -18.73 -13.05
N LEU A 83 -7.50 -17.64 -13.46
CA LEU A 83 -8.85 -17.31 -12.99
C LEU A 83 -9.88 -17.98 -13.90
N ASP A 84 -10.38 -19.15 -13.49
CA ASP A 84 -11.28 -20.01 -14.31
C ASP A 84 -12.74 -19.51 -14.42
N ASP A 85 -13.08 -18.45 -13.68
CA ASP A 85 -14.40 -17.82 -13.70
C ASP A 85 -14.51 -16.77 -14.82
N ASP A 86 -15.36 -17.04 -15.81
CA ASP A 86 -15.55 -16.16 -16.97
C ASP A 86 -16.05 -14.77 -16.54
N VAL A 87 -16.88 -14.70 -15.49
CA VAL A 87 -17.42 -13.42 -14.99
C VAL A 87 -16.32 -12.61 -14.30
N GLY A 88 -15.55 -13.24 -13.43
CA GLY A 88 -14.39 -12.66 -12.75
C GLY A 88 -13.33 -12.18 -13.74
N SER A 89 -13.00 -12.99 -14.74
CA SER A 89 -12.04 -12.63 -15.78
C SER A 89 -12.52 -11.44 -16.62
N ALA A 90 -13.78 -11.42 -17.07
CA ALA A 90 -14.32 -10.28 -17.81
C ALA A 90 -14.37 -8.99 -16.97
N ARG A 91 -14.63 -9.11 -15.66
CA ARG A 91 -14.57 -7.97 -14.73
C ARG A 91 -13.13 -7.46 -14.56
N ALA A 92 -12.19 -8.36 -14.33
CA ALA A 92 -10.78 -8.04 -14.17
C ALA A 92 -10.20 -7.37 -15.41
N GLU A 93 -10.60 -7.80 -16.62
CA GLU A 93 -10.22 -7.15 -17.87
C GLU A 93 -10.73 -5.70 -17.93
N LYS A 94 -12.01 -5.47 -17.59
CA LYS A 94 -12.58 -4.11 -17.55
C LYS A 94 -11.87 -3.22 -16.52
N ASP A 95 -11.56 -3.76 -15.34
CA ASP A 95 -10.84 -3.04 -14.29
C ASP A 95 -9.41 -2.71 -14.75
N TYR A 96 -8.74 -3.62 -15.46
CA TYR A 96 -7.43 -3.38 -16.06
C TYR A 96 -7.44 -2.29 -17.14
N GLN A 97 -8.49 -2.24 -17.97
CA GLN A 97 -8.69 -1.14 -18.93
C GLN A 97 -8.88 0.20 -18.22
N ARG A 98 -9.46 0.19 -17.01
CA ARG A 98 -9.66 1.38 -16.16
C ARG A 98 -8.53 1.60 -15.14
N ARG A 99 -7.40 0.88 -15.25
CA ARG A 99 -6.36 0.86 -14.21
C ARG A 99 -5.82 2.24 -13.82
N ALA A 100 -5.68 3.17 -14.78
CA ALA A 100 -5.20 4.51 -14.50
C ALA A 100 -6.14 5.29 -13.56
N THR A 101 -7.45 5.23 -13.83
CA THR A 101 -8.48 5.87 -13.01
C THR A 101 -8.56 5.22 -11.62
N LEU A 102 -8.65 3.88 -11.57
CA LEU A 102 -8.74 3.17 -10.29
C LEU A 102 -7.50 3.37 -9.42
N LYS A 103 -6.31 3.42 -10.03
CA LYS A 103 -5.06 3.75 -9.34
C LYS A 103 -5.10 5.17 -8.74
N ALA A 104 -5.62 6.15 -9.49
CA ALA A 104 -5.76 7.52 -9.01
C ALA A 104 -6.76 7.62 -7.84
N GLU A 105 -7.92 6.97 -7.96
CA GLU A 105 -8.93 6.88 -6.89
C GLU A 105 -8.35 6.21 -5.63
N HIS A 106 -7.62 5.11 -5.80
CA HIS A 106 -6.97 4.42 -4.70
C HIS A 106 -5.90 5.28 -4.03
N GLY A 107 -5.07 5.97 -4.82
CA GLY A 107 -4.06 6.91 -4.31
C GLY A 107 -4.69 8.05 -3.50
N ALA A 108 -5.74 8.68 -4.03
CA ALA A 108 -6.46 9.74 -3.32
C ALA A 108 -7.08 9.25 -2.00
N LYS A 109 -7.62 8.02 -1.99
CA LYS A 109 -8.15 7.41 -0.76
C LYS A 109 -7.05 7.13 0.27
N GLN A 110 -5.89 6.62 -0.16
CA GLN A 110 -4.75 6.40 0.71
C GLN A 110 -4.22 7.71 1.29
N GLU A 111 -4.06 8.73 0.46
CA GLU A 111 -3.62 10.06 0.89
C GLU A 111 -4.57 10.67 1.92
N SER A 112 -5.89 10.58 1.70
CA SER A 112 -6.88 11.02 2.69
C SER A 112 -6.75 10.26 4.02
N ALA A 113 -6.64 8.93 3.96
CA ALA A 113 -6.52 8.10 5.16
C ALA A 113 -5.21 8.36 5.93
N ASP A 114 -4.09 8.56 5.21
CA ASP A 114 -2.81 8.87 5.83
C ASP A 114 -2.80 10.29 6.42
N SER A 115 -3.44 11.26 5.75
CA SER A 115 -3.67 12.61 6.29
C SER A 115 -4.50 12.57 7.59
N GLU A 116 -5.60 11.82 7.61
CA GLU A 116 -6.42 11.63 8.81
C GLU A 116 -5.62 11.00 9.96
N ARG A 117 -4.82 9.96 9.68
CA ARG A 117 -3.94 9.33 10.69
C ARG A 117 -2.90 10.32 11.21
N ALA A 118 -2.26 11.10 10.35
CA ALA A 118 -1.28 12.09 10.73
C ALA A 118 -1.90 13.18 11.63
N GLN A 119 -3.13 13.63 11.32
CA GLN A 119 -3.88 14.57 12.16
C GLN A 119 -4.21 13.97 13.54
N GLN A 120 -4.70 12.72 13.58
CA GLN A 120 -5.00 12.03 14.85
C GLN A 120 -3.74 11.88 15.72
N GLN A 121 -2.62 11.50 15.11
CA GLN A 121 -1.33 11.40 15.80
C GLN A 121 -0.85 12.76 16.32
N LYS A 122 -0.96 13.81 15.51
CA LYS A 122 -0.64 15.19 15.93
C LYS A 122 -1.48 15.61 17.14
N HIS A 123 -2.79 15.35 17.13
CA HIS A 123 -3.66 15.62 18.27
C HIS A 123 -3.23 14.85 19.53
N ALA A 124 -2.93 13.56 19.40
CA ALA A 124 -2.48 12.74 20.53
C ALA A 124 -1.17 13.26 21.14
N VAL A 125 -0.21 13.69 20.30
CA VAL A 125 1.05 14.30 20.76
C VAL A 125 0.82 15.63 21.46
N ILE A 126 -0.08 16.48 20.94
CA ILE A 126 -0.44 17.76 21.58
C ILE A 126 -1.05 17.53 22.97
N GLU A 127 -1.96 16.57 23.12
CA GLU A 127 -2.54 16.25 24.43
C GLU A 127 -1.50 15.66 25.40
N ALA A 128 -0.61 14.78 24.92
CA ALA A 128 0.51 14.28 25.72
C ALA A 128 1.45 15.43 26.15
N HIS A 129 1.68 16.39 25.26
CA HIS A 129 2.50 17.56 25.54
C HIS A 129 1.89 18.47 26.61
N ARG A 130 0.57 18.72 26.56
CA ARG A 130 -0.14 19.46 27.61
C ARG A 130 0.05 18.83 28.98
N ARG A 131 -0.17 17.51 29.09
CA ARG A 131 0.02 16.76 30.35
C ARG A 131 1.47 16.83 30.84
N HIS A 132 2.43 16.78 29.92
CA HIS A 132 3.84 16.90 30.26
C HIS A 132 4.18 18.27 30.83
N LEU A 133 3.68 19.37 30.24
CA LEU A 133 3.89 20.72 30.77
C LEU A 133 3.21 20.92 32.12
N GLU A 134 1.97 20.45 32.27
CA GLU A 134 1.22 20.49 33.53
C GLU A 134 1.99 19.78 34.66
N ALA A 135 2.53 18.59 34.39
CA ALA A 135 3.33 17.84 35.36
C ALA A 135 4.63 18.56 35.80
N HIS A 136 5.12 19.51 35.01
CA HIS A 136 6.29 20.33 35.33
C HIS A 136 5.92 21.74 35.83
N GLY A 137 4.63 22.06 35.99
CA GLY A 137 4.16 23.37 36.40
C GLY A 137 4.41 24.47 35.36
N ILE A 138 4.45 24.12 34.07
CA ILE A 138 4.69 25.05 32.96
C ILE A 138 3.36 25.34 32.26
N GLU A 139 3.08 26.63 32.01
CA GLU A 139 1.88 27.04 31.29
C GLU A 139 1.92 26.62 29.80
N TYR A 140 0.82 26.07 29.28
CA TYR A 140 0.71 25.66 27.88
C TYR A 140 0.46 26.88 26.98
N GLN A 141 1.44 27.23 26.14
CA GLN A 141 1.36 28.35 25.18
C GLN A 141 1.06 27.90 23.74
N GLY A 142 0.43 26.74 23.55
CA GLY A 142 0.14 26.22 22.22
C GLY A 142 1.29 25.44 21.58
N VAL A 143 1.09 25.08 20.31
CA VAL A 143 2.04 24.32 19.48
C VAL A 143 2.14 25.02 18.12
N GLY A 144 3.37 25.26 17.66
CA GLY A 144 3.68 25.81 16.34
C GLY A 144 3.98 24.71 15.32
N ASP A 145 3.92 25.06 14.03
CA ASP A 145 4.28 24.16 12.94
C ASP A 145 5.77 24.28 12.61
N THR A 146 6.48 23.15 12.59
CA THR A 146 7.91 23.09 12.28
C THR A 146 8.22 23.27 10.80
N ALA A 147 7.26 22.97 9.91
CA ALA A 147 7.45 23.05 8.47
C ALA A 147 7.67 24.49 7.98
N VAL A 148 7.05 25.45 8.65
CA VAL A 148 7.09 26.88 8.26
C VAL A 148 8.46 27.50 8.57
N GLU A 149 9.14 27.04 9.62
CA GLU A 149 10.32 27.74 10.14
C GLU A 149 11.65 27.33 9.49
N GLY A 150 11.66 26.38 8.55
CA GLY A 150 12.89 25.93 7.87
C GLY A 150 13.98 25.38 8.82
N ARG A 151 13.63 25.15 10.09
CA ARG A 151 14.55 24.67 11.12
C ARG A 151 14.77 23.17 10.90
N LYS A 152 15.79 22.82 10.13
CA LYS A 152 16.33 21.45 10.14
C LYS A 152 16.84 21.15 11.54
N GLY A 153 15.99 20.56 12.38
CA GLY A 153 16.33 20.20 13.75
C GLY A 153 17.60 19.36 13.78
N ARG A 154 18.59 19.76 14.59
CA ARG A 154 19.66 18.82 14.95
C ARG A 154 18.99 17.67 15.70
N ARG A 155 19.11 16.44 15.18
CA ARG A 155 18.57 15.22 15.79
C ARG A 155 19.10 15.11 17.21
N THR A 156 18.28 15.51 18.17
CA THR A 156 18.55 15.38 19.60
C THR A 156 17.69 14.24 20.12
N LYS A 157 18.21 13.46 21.06
CA LYS A 157 17.40 12.46 21.76
C LYS A 157 16.44 13.18 22.70
N CYS A 158 15.22 12.67 22.82
CA CYS A 158 14.27 13.13 23.82
C CYS A 158 14.87 12.91 25.22
N HIS A 159 14.83 13.93 26.06
CA HIS A 159 15.38 13.84 27.41
C HIS A 159 14.54 12.91 28.31
N ALA A 160 13.25 12.72 28.00
CA ALA A 160 12.34 11.92 28.81
C ALA A 160 12.38 10.42 28.45
N CYS A 161 12.28 10.07 27.16
CA CYS A 161 12.24 8.67 26.71
C CYS A 161 13.51 8.19 25.99
N GLY A 162 14.48 9.07 25.71
CA GLY A 162 15.73 8.73 25.02
C GLY A 162 15.61 8.46 23.51
N ILE A 163 14.39 8.41 22.96
CA ILE A 163 14.13 8.19 21.53
C ILE A 163 14.64 9.39 20.73
N ALA A 164 15.19 9.15 19.54
CA ALA A 164 15.60 10.24 18.65
C ALA A 164 14.37 11.10 18.27
N LEU A 165 14.46 12.41 18.45
CA LEU A 165 13.41 13.32 17.99
C LEU A 165 13.42 13.35 16.47
N ASP A 166 12.33 12.87 15.90
CA ASP A 166 11.94 13.11 14.52
C ASP A 166 10.84 14.17 14.47
N ASP A 167 10.71 14.83 13.32
CA ASP A 167 9.67 15.83 13.09
C ASP A 167 8.32 15.18 12.76
N PHE A 168 7.97 14.13 13.51
CA PHE A 168 6.89 13.20 13.16
C PHE A 168 5.52 13.87 13.13
N ALA A 169 5.27 14.76 14.10
CA ALA A 169 4.00 15.48 14.20
C ALA A 169 4.01 16.87 13.54
N ALA A 170 5.10 17.24 12.85
CA ALA A 170 5.33 18.60 12.35
C ALA A 170 4.93 19.68 13.38
N SER A 171 5.41 19.52 14.62
CA SER A 171 4.90 20.23 15.80
C SER A 171 6.03 20.63 16.75
N ALA A 172 6.06 21.91 17.13
CA ALA A 172 7.00 22.48 18.08
C ALA A 172 6.28 23.12 19.27
N CYS A 173 6.87 23.02 20.46
CA CYS A 173 6.36 23.66 21.67
C CYS A 173 6.31 25.19 21.52
N GLY A 174 5.19 25.83 21.88
CA GLY A 174 5.06 27.29 21.85
C GLY A 174 6.02 28.04 22.79
N VAL A 175 6.51 27.37 23.85
CA VAL A 175 7.37 27.97 24.87
C VAL A 175 8.86 27.89 24.49
N CYS A 176 9.37 26.68 24.22
CA CYS A 176 10.81 26.48 23.96
C CYS A 176 11.17 26.38 22.46
N HIS A 177 10.17 26.36 21.58
CA HIS A 177 10.30 26.14 20.14
C HIS A 177 11.05 24.85 19.75
N GLY A 178 11.13 23.89 20.67
CA GLY A 178 11.68 22.56 20.42
C GLY A 178 10.63 21.63 19.83
N VAL A 179 11.06 20.72 18.94
CA VAL A 179 10.21 19.65 18.38
C VAL A 179 9.61 18.81 19.50
N LEU A 180 8.33 18.47 19.37
CA LEU A 180 7.65 17.58 20.31
C LEU A 180 8.03 16.12 20.06
N CYS A 181 8.38 15.39 21.11
CA CYS A 181 8.53 13.95 21.05
C CYS A 181 7.16 13.27 20.95
N SER A 182 7.13 12.02 20.44
CA SER A 182 5.95 11.15 20.51
C SER A 182 5.44 10.91 21.93
N CYS A 183 6.29 11.05 22.96
CA CYS A 183 5.86 11.00 24.36
C CYS A 183 5.30 12.33 24.91
N GLY A 184 5.22 13.38 24.08
CA GLY A 184 4.77 14.73 24.47
C GLY A 184 5.86 15.61 25.09
N ALA A 185 7.03 15.06 25.44
CA ALA A 185 8.12 15.85 25.99
C ALA A 185 8.75 16.78 24.94
N CYS A 186 9.25 17.94 25.38
CA CYS A 186 9.96 18.90 24.55
C CYS A 186 11.26 19.37 25.25
N GLY A 187 11.77 20.57 24.94
CA GLY A 187 12.92 21.14 25.65
C GLY A 187 12.60 21.75 27.02
N CYS A 188 11.31 21.96 27.32
CA CYS A 188 10.85 22.41 28.63
C CYS A 188 11.06 21.33 29.70
N GLY A 189 11.31 21.72 30.94
CA GLY A 189 11.50 20.79 32.06
C GLY A 189 12.83 20.02 32.08
N SER A 190 13.61 20.06 31.01
CA SER A 190 14.92 19.40 30.97
C SER A 190 15.96 20.17 31.82
N PRO A 191 16.76 19.49 32.66
CA PRO A 191 17.76 20.13 33.53
C PRO A 191 18.90 20.82 32.77
N VAL A 192 19.00 20.62 31.46
CA VAL A 192 20.13 21.10 30.64
C VAL A 192 20.05 22.60 30.32
N ARG A 193 18.96 23.30 30.69
CA ARG A 193 18.81 24.76 30.49
C ARG A 193 18.70 25.54 31.80
N ALA A 194 19.61 25.32 32.74
CA ALA A 194 19.99 26.41 33.65
C ALA A 194 20.92 27.35 32.86
N ARG A 195 20.35 28.41 32.28
CA ARG A 195 21.09 29.56 31.75
C ARG A 195 20.91 30.73 32.69
#